data_AF-A0A7G2D4Z5-F1
#
_entry.id   AF-A0A7G2D4Z5-F1
#
_cell.length_a   1.000
_cell.length_b   1.000
_cell.length_c   1.000
_cell.angle_alpha   90.00
_cell.angle_beta   90.00
_cell.angle_gamma   90.00
#
_symmetry.space_group_name_H-M   'P 1'
#
loop_
_entity.id
_entity.type
_entity.pdbx_description
1 polymer ?
#
loop_
_entity_poly.entity_id
_entity_poly.type
_entity_poly.pdbx_seq_one_letter_code
_entity_poly.pdbx_strand_id
1 'polypeptide(L)'
;MTNTGARPQAATASETVKHETKTVQTVRGTEKLMISKWEKDGWELVSQNPGKLRTELVFRRPKPPLPWKLCAIIGGVLVVLGVFIGIMATIAGDKDDTAAPASTPSTEAVAPRDEPSTEAEEPVASAPAEEPTHTIENNADLASLLTGPAEGPTVEAFAQKYSGQLIEFDGAIGAMNNHEGYTTRYDILIVSGDYSETHSNGGPSFQFRDVNITNDLHLTGDVPDTLGVGDNVHVIARVGSLDGQLFLLEPVQTSVR
;
A
#
# COMPACT_ATOMS: atom_id res chain seq x y z
N MET A 1 29.86 61.24 11.71
CA MET A 1 30.30 60.90 13.08
C MET A 1 29.03 60.75 13.91
N THR A 2 28.62 59.60 14.44
CA THR A 2 29.26 58.31 14.70
C THR A 2 28.18 57.22 14.71
N ASN A 3 28.66 56.00 14.44
CA ASN A 3 28.00 54.73 14.20
C ASN A 3 27.80 53.92 15.50
N THR A 4 26.97 52.86 15.42
CA THR A 4 26.98 51.60 16.20
C THR A 4 26.47 51.64 17.66
N GLY A 5 25.59 50.75 18.15
CA GLY A 5 24.96 49.57 17.55
C GLY A 5 24.19 48.68 18.56
N ALA A 6 23.51 47.68 17.99
CA ALA A 6 23.11 46.36 18.51
C ALA A 6 22.09 46.24 19.67
N ARG A 7 20.90 45.69 19.36
CA ARG A 7 20.57 44.25 19.58
C ARG A 7 19.26 43.88 18.85
N PRO A 8 19.21 42.78 18.08
CA PRO A 8 17.98 42.28 17.48
C PRO A 8 17.16 41.52 18.54
N GLN A 9 15.90 41.91 18.75
CA GLN A 9 14.95 41.11 19.52
C GLN A 9 14.43 40.01 18.60
N ALA A 10 14.57 38.78 19.10
CA ALA A 10 14.36 37.53 18.41
C ALA A 10 13.05 37.50 17.59
N ALA A 11 13.19 37.05 16.34
CA ALA A 11 12.11 36.51 15.56
C ALA A 11 11.44 35.38 16.36
N THR A 12 10.24 35.63 16.88
CA THR A 12 9.31 34.55 17.24
C THR A 12 8.87 33.92 15.93
N ALA A 13 9.59 32.89 15.52
CA ALA A 13 9.14 31.93 14.52
C ALA A 13 7.77 31.43 14.98
N SER A 14 6.71 31.92 14.33
CA SER A 14 5.38 31.37 14.48
C SER A 14 5.41 30.01 13.81
N GLU A 15 5.64 29.00 14.63
CA GLU A 15 5.64 27.59 14.28
C GLU A 15 4.34 27.29 13.51
N THR A 16 4.50 26.93 12.24
CA THR A 16 3.39 26.69 11.32
C THR A 16 2.69 25.40 11.73
N VAL A 17 1.69 25.50 12.61
CA VAL A 17 0.79 24.39 12.93
C VAL A 17 0.01 24.04 11.67
N LYS A 18 0.34 22.90 11.05
CA LYS A 18 -0.43 22.34 9.94
C LYS A 18 -1.76 21.84 10.49
N HIS A 19 -2.84 22.55 10.19
CA HIS A 19 -4.19 22.17 10.57
C HIS A 19 -4.79 21.20 9.53
N GLU A 20 -5.38 20.10 9.99
CA GLU A 20 -6.26 19.29 9.16
C GLU A 20 -7.71 19.77 9.34
N THR A 21 -8.42 19.94 8.23
CA THR A 21 -9.85 20.30 8.22
C THR A 21 -10.65 19.15 7.63
N LYS A 22 -11.78 18.82 8.25
CA LYS A 22 -12.74 17.83 7.73
C LYS A 22 -14.12 18.46 7.63
N THR A 23 -14.73 18.31 6.46
CA THR A 23 -16.09 18.76 6.19
C THR A 23 -17.04 17.57 6.30
N VAL A 24 -18.04 17.69 7.15
CA VAL A 24 -19.03 16.64 7.43
C VAL A 24 -20.41 17.21 7.19
N GLN A 25 -21.23 16.51 6.42
CA GLN A 25 -22.63 16.90 6.21
C GLN A 25 -23.54 16.11 7.14
N THR A 26 -24.50 16.79 7.77
CA THR A 26 -25.51 16.16 8.60
C THR A 26 -26.91 16.66 8.25
N VAL A 27 -27.91 15.83 8.56
CA VAL A 27 -29.32 16.21 8.42
C VAL A 27 -29.62 17.31 9.45
N ARG A 28 -30.35 18.33 9.02
CA ARG A 28 -30.70 19.46 9.89
C ARG A 28 -31.48 18.97 11.11
N GLY A 29 -31.02 19.31 12.32
CA GLY A 29 -31.60 18.88 13.60
C GLY A 29 -30.82 17.79 14.34
N THR A 30 -29.86 17.12 13.70
CA THR A 30 -28.96 16.14 14.35
C THR A 30 -27.55 16.68 14.59
N GLU A 31 -27.34 18.00 14.43
CA GLU A 31 -26.00 18.61 14.51
C GLU A 31 -25.34 18.38 15.87
N LYS A 32 -26.09 18.45 16.97
CA LYS A 32 -25.53 18.29 18.33
C LYS A 32 -24.95 16.90 18.57
N LEU A 33 -25.56 15.86 18.00
CA LEU A 33 -25.07 14.50 18.12
C LEU A 33 -23.78 14.32 17.31
N MET A 34 -23.72 14.93 16.12
CA MET A 34 -22.53 14.89 15.28
C MET A 34 -21.39 15.70 15.88
N ILE A 35 -21.66 16.92 16.38
CA ILE A 35 -20.65 17.74 17.06
C ILE A 35 -20.08 17.00 18.28
N SER A 36 -20.93 16.43 19.13
CA SER A 36 -20.47 15.68 20.32
C SER A 36 -19.65 14.44 19.98
N LYS A 37 -20.00 13.74 18.88
CA LYS A 37 -19.21 12.61 18.37
C LYS A 37 -17.81 13.07 17.94
N TRP A 38 -17.74 14.12 17.13
CA TRP A 38 -16.47 14.60 16.57
C TRP A 38 -15.59 15.29 17.62
N GLU A 39 -16.18 15.99 18.59
CA GLU A 39 -15.46 16.53 19.76
C GLU A 39 -14.85 15.41 20.61
N LYS A 40 -15.56 14.29 20.80
CA LYS A 40 -15.02 13.12 21.50
C LYS A 40 -13.80 12.51 20.79
N ASP A 41 -13.77 12.60 19.46
CA ASP A 41 -12.67 12.16 18.60
C ASP A 41 -11.52 13.20 18.50
N GLY A 42 -11.60 14.27 19.30
CA GLY A 42 -10.59 15.32 19.38
C GLY A 42 -10.67 16.36 18.26
N TRP A 43 -11.80 16.46 17.56
CA TRP A 43 -12.05 17.43 16.50
C TRP A 43 -12.85 18.62 17.03
N GLU A 44 -12.35 19.83 16.90
CA GLU A 44 -13.03 21.08 17.25
C GLU A 44 -13.89 21.56 16.09
N LEU A 45 -15.14 21.97 16.35
CA LEU A 45 -15.98 22.61 15.34
C LEU A 45 -15.46 24.03 15.02
N VAL A 46 -15.21 24.30 13.74
CA VAL A 46 -14.70 25.59 13.24
C VAL A 46 -15.78 26.44 12.62
N SER A 47 -16.67 25.82 11.85
CA SER A 47 -17.74 26.52 11.16
C SER A 47 -18.94 25.61 10.95
N GLN A 48 -20.12 26.20 11.04
CA GLN A 48 -21.40 25.56 10.82
C GLN A 48 -22.15 26.36 9.75
N ASN A 49 -22.32 25.78 8.57
CA ASN A 49 -23.04 26.39 7.45
C ASN A 49 -24.41 25.71 7.30
N PRO A 50 -25.50 26.33 7.79
CA PRO A 50 -26.84 25.76 7.65
C PRO A 50 -27.39 25.94 6.24
N GLY A 51 -27.59 24.83 5.52
CA GLY A 51 -28.30 24.80 4.23
C GLY A 51 -29.81 24.57 4.39
N LYS A 52 -30.55 24.54 3.26
CA LYS A 52 -32.02 24.38 3.27
C LYS A 52 -32.50 23.01 3.76
N LEU A 53 -31.69 21.96 3.64
CA LEU A 53 -32.02 20.58 4.05
C LEU A 53 -30.88 19.86 4.79
N ARG A 54 -29.64 20.33 4.64
CA ARG A 54 -28.43 19.72 5.22
C ARG A 54 -27.56 20.81 5.82
N THR A 55 -26.95 20.51 6.95
CA THR A 55 -26.01 21.40 7.64
C THR A 55 -24.60 20.87 7.41
N GLU A 56 -23.72 21.74 6.94
CA GLU A 56 -22.31 21.43 6.77
C GLU A 56 -21.55 21.86 8.02
N LEU A 57 -20.81 20.92 8.62
CA LEU A 57 -20.00 21.10 9.81
C LEU A 57 -18.53 20.94 9.41
N VAL A 58 -17.73 21.99 9.62
CA VAL A 58 -16.29 21.96 9.38
C VAL A 58 -15.58 21.80 10.70
N PHE A 59 -14.78 20.74 10.83
CA PHE A 59 -14.02 20.44 12.03
C PHE A 59 -12.51 20.60 11.80
N ARG A 60 -11.75 21.02 12.82
CA ARG A 60 -10.29 21.05 12.84
C ARG A 60 -9.73 20.24 13.99
N ARG A 61 -8.52 19.70 13.83
CA ARG A 61 -7.73 19.16 14.94
C ARG A 61 -6.28 19.64 14.84
N PRO A 62 -5.63 20.02 15.95
CA PRO A 62 -4.19 20.26 15.95
C PRO A 62 -3.46 18.91 15.87
N LYS A 63 -2.59 18.73 14.86
CA LYS A 63 -1.62 17.63 14.88
C LYS A 63 -0.68 17.84 16.08
N PRO A 64 -0.51 16.86 16.99
CA PRO A 64 0.57 16.96 17.96
C PRO A 64 1.89 17.02 17.19
N PRO A 65 2.78 17.99 17.46
CA PRO A 65 4.05 18.06 16.75
C PRO A 65 4.85 16.80 17.09
N LEU A 66 5.15 15.99 16.07
CA LEU A 66 6.10 14.90 16.24
C LEU A 66 7.45 15.50 16.69
N PRO A 67 8.12 14.93 17.71
CA PRO A 67 9.38 15.47 18.19
C PRO A 67 10.42 15.35 17.07
N TRP A 68 10.80 16.49 16.51
CA TRP A 68 11.83 16.71 15.48
C TRP A 68 13.10 15.85 15.65
N LYS A 69 13.41 15.43 16.88
CA LYS A 69 14.55 14.56 17.22
C LYS A 69 14.54 13.19 16.54
N LEU A 70 13.40 12.69 16.06
CA LEU A 70 13.33 11.42 15.30
C LEU A 70 13.85 11.54 13.86
N CYS A 71 13.85 12.75 13.26
CA CYS A 71 14.33 12.94 11.89
C CYS A 71 15.86 13.09 11.77
N ALA A 72 16.59 13.25 12.89
CA ALA A 72 18.04 13.45 12.87
C ALA A 72 18.85 12.15 12.68
N ILE A 73 18.25 10.97 12.83
CA ILE A 73 18.96 9.68 12.75
C ILE A 73 19.02 9.14 11.31
N ILE A 74 18.05 9.49 10.46
CA ILE A 74 17.97 8.98 9.07
C ILE A 74 18.97 9.70 8.14
N GLY A 75 19.42 10.91 8.48
CA GLY A 75 20.40 11.67 7.68
C GLY A 75 21.86 11.20 7.79
N GLY A 76 22.22 10.41 8.81
CA GLY A 76 23.61 10.01 9.07
C GLY A 76 24.09 8.78 8.30
N VAL A 77 23.18 7.89 7.89
CA VAL A 77 23.54 6.62 7.22
C VAL A 77 23.61 6.77 5.70
N LEU A 78 22.92 7.76 5.11
CA LEU A 78 22.95 8.02 3.66
C LEU A 78 24.17 8.84 3.16
N VAL A 79 24.94 9.46 4.05
CA VAL A 79 26.12 10.27 3.65
C VAL A 79 27.38 9.41 3.41
N VAL A 80 27.42 8.16 3.89
CA VAL A 80 28.60 7.28 3.71
C VAL A 80 28.57 6.50 2.38
N LEU A 81 27.45 6.43 1.67
CA LEU A 81 27.35 5.73 0.37
C LEU A 81 27.48 6.65 -0.86
N GLY A 82 27.62 7.97 -0.67
CA GLY A 82 27.66 8.97 -1.74
C GLY A 82 29.07 9.48 -2.13
N VAL A 83 30.13 8.69 -1.91
CA VAL A 83 31.53 9.15 -2.10
C VAL A 83 32.28 8.40 -3.23
N PHE A 84 31.63 7.61 -4.10
CA PHE A 84 32.37 6.80 -5.09
C PHE A 84 32.07 6.94 -6.59
N ILE A 85 31.40 8.01 -7.07
CA ILE A 85 31.46 8.32 -8.53
C ILE A 85 31.66 9.82 -8.75
N GLY A 86 32.92 10.23 -8.66
CA GLY A 86 33.38 11.55 -9.06
C GLY A 86 34.88 11.53 -9.22
N ILE A 87 35.36 11.12 -10.40
CA ILE A 87 36.63 11.49 -11.06
C ILE A 87 36.61 10.85 -12.46
N MET A 88 36.45 11.67 -13.50
CA MET A 88 37.27 11.71 -14.74
C MET A 88 36.52 12.46 -15.87
N ALA A 89 36.63 13.79 -15.87
CA ALA A 89 36.55 14.57 -17.09
C ALA A 89 37.25 15.92 -16.87
N THR A 90 38.58 15.94 -16.98
CA THR A 90 39.35 17.15 -17.23
C THR A 90 40.41 16.84 -18.28
N ILE A 91 40.38 17.57 -19.41
CA ILE A 91 41.48 18.41 -19.91
C ILE A 91 41.11 18.97 -21.29
N ALA A 92 41.22 20.30 -21.37
CA ALA A 92 41.47 21.17 -22.54
C ALA A 92 40.42 21.23 -23.66
N GLY A 93 40.09 22.37 -24.26
CA GLY A 93 40.65 23.72 -24.20
C GLY A 93 39.82 24.64 -25.11
N ASP A 94 39.95 25.94 -24.84
CA ASP A 94 39.15 27.09 -25.26
C ASP A 94 39.42 27.60 -26.71
N LYS A 95 38.44 28.35 -27.28
CA LYS A 95 38.51 29.45 -28.28
C LYS A 95 37.92 29.32 -29.72
N ASP A 96 36.98 30.24 -29.94
CA ASP A 96 36.78 31.23 -31.04
C ASP A 96 35.93 30.98 -32.32
N ASP A 97 35.29 32.10 -32.68
CA ASP A 97 34.26 32.51 -33.66
C ASP A 97 34.29 32.06 -35.15
N THR A 98 33.06 32.00 -35.72
CA THR A 98 32.56 32.48 -37.04
C THR A 98 33.41 32.31 -38.34
N ALA A 99 32.89 31.54 -39.31
CA ALA A 99 32.60 31.92 -40.74
C ALA A 99 32.49 30.69 -41.68
N ALA A 100 31.52 30.70 -42.60
CA ALA A 100 31.40 29.82 -43.79
C ALA A 100 32.37 30.28 -44.92
N PRO A 101 32.52 29.64 -46.13
CA PRO A 101 31.76 28.55 -46.77
C PRO A 101 32.56 27.50 -47.62
N ALA A 102 31.81 26.58 -48.25
CA ALA A 102 31.98 25.97 -49.59
C ALA A 102 32.93 24.76 -49.89
N SER A 103 32.30 23.79 -50.60
CA SER A 103 32.80 22.99 -51.73
C SER A 103 33.42 21.58 -51.53
N THR A 104 32.58 20.58 -51.83
CA THR A 104 32.76 19.33 -52.63
C THR A 104 33.97 19.25 -53.60
N PRO A 105 34.48 18.05 -54.03
CA PRO A 105 33.67 17.01 -54.72
C PRO A 105 34.08 15.51 -54.69
N SER A 106 33.17 14.69 -55.27
CA SER A 106 33.40 13.45 -56.07
C SER A 106 33.94 12.18 -55.38
N THR A 107 33.57 10.94 -55.70
CA THR A 107 32.75 10.35 -56.78
C THR A 107 32.50 8.86 -56.46
N GLU A 108 31.25 8.40 -56.63
CA GLU A 108 30.81 7.16 -57.31
C GLU A 108 31.48 5.79 -57.02
N ALA A 109 30.70 4.82 -56.54
CA ALA A 109 30.60 3.47 -57.13
C ALA A 109 29.48 2.62 -56.48
N VAL A 110 28.61 2.10 -57.36
CA VAL A 110 27.45 1.18 -57.22
C VAL A 110 27.97 -0.25 -56.84
N ALA A 111 27.32 -1.21 -56.18
CA ALA A 111 25.98 -1.83 -56.28
C ALA A 111 25.83 -2.98 -55.22
N PRO A 112 24.82 -3.87 -55.29
CA PRO A 112 23.70 -4.03 -54.35
C PRO A 112 23.84 -5.21 -53.35
N ARG A 113 23.03 -5.23 -52.28
CA ARG A 113 22.74 -6.47 -51.55
C ARG A 113 21.34 -6.45 -50.95
N ASP A 114 20.52 -7.38 -51.42
CA ASP A 114 19.25 -7.79 -50.82
C ASP A 114 19.44 -8.10 -49.33
N GLU A 115 18.63 -7.50 -48.46
CA GLU A 115 18.24 -8.15 -47.22
C GLU A 115 16.74 -7.92 -46.96
N PRO A 116 16.01 -8.99 -46.59
CA PRO A 116 14.57 -8.98 -46.44
C PRO A 116 14.15 -8.22 -45.17
N SER A 117 12.97 -7.61 -45.24
CA SER A 117 12.27 -7.02 -44.09
C SER A 117 12.20 -8.00 -42.92
N THR A 118 12.94 -7.70 -41.86
CA THR A 118 12.69 -8.22 -40.52
C THR A 118 11.38 -7.63 -40.04
N GLU A 119 10.33 -8.43 -40.17
CA GLU A 119 9.04 -8.26 -39.52
C GLU A 119 9.27 -8.18 -38.00
N ALA A 120 8.74 -7.14 -37.38
CA ALA A 120 8.83 -6.96 -35.94
C ALA A 120 8.08 -8.09 -35.25
N GLU A 121 8.81 -8.98 -34.57
CA GLU A 121 8.22 -9.91 -33.61
C GLU A 121 7.50 -9.08 -32.54
N GLU A 122 6.18 -9.16 -32.55
CA GLU A 122 5.33 -8.76 -31.44
C GLU A 122 5.82 -9.47 -30.17
N PRO A 123 5.89 -8.79 -29.02
CA PRO A 123 6.27 -9.45 -27.78
C PRO A 123 5.19 -10.48 -27.46
N VAL A 124 5.54 -11.76 -27.61
CA VAL A 124 4.77 -12.87 -27.08
C VAL A 124 4.49 -12.60 -25.60
N ALA A 125 3.22 -12.38 -25.28
CA ALA A 125 2.76 -12.34 -23.90
C ALA A 125 3.11 -13.70 -23.28
N SER A 126 4.15 -13.71 -22.45
CA SER A 126 4.53 -14.88 -21.67
C SER A 126 3.34 -15.23 -20.78
N ALA A 127 2.75 -16.40 -21.00
CA ALA A 127 1.79 -16.98 -20.07
C ALA A 127 2.42 -17.01 -18.66
N PRO A 128 1.66 -16.70 -17.59
CA PRO A 128 2.18 -16.81 -16.23
C PRO A 128 2.69 -18.23 -16.00
N ALA A 129 3.92 -18.37 -15.54
CA ALA A 129 4.41 -19.64 -15.00
C ALA A 129 3.49 -20.04 -13.84
N GLU A 130 2.92 -21.24 -13.87
CA GLU A 130 2.12 -21.77 -12.78
C GLU A 130 2.99 -21.85 -11.51
N GLU A 131 2.75 -20.95 -10.55
CA GLU A 131 3.46 -20.96 -9.28
C GLU A 131 3.02 -22.19 -8.46
N PRO A 132 3.96 -23.00 -7.93
CA PRO A 132 3.61 -24.20 -7.18
C PRO A 132 2.81 -23.83 -5.91
N THR A 133 1.66 -24.48 -5.73
CA THR A 133 0.74 -24.23 -4.62
C THR A 133 0.80 -25.34 -3.57
N HIS A 134 0.94 -24.94 -2.31
CA HIS A 134 0.94 -25.86 -1.17
C HIS A 134 -0.49 -26.12 -0.71
N THR A 135 -0.88 -27.39 -0.70
CA THR A 135 -2.18 -27.86 -0.23
C THR A 135 -2.00 -28.66 1.06
N ILE A 136 -3.08 -28.91 1.79
CA ILE A 136 -3.08 -29.75 3.00
C ILE A 136 -2.54 -31.16 2.69
N GLU A 137 -2.78 -31.66 1.49
CA GLU A 137 -2.39 -33.00 1.05
C GLU A 137 -0.90 -33.12 0.73
N ASN A 138 -0.30 -32.05 0.18
CA ASN A 138 1.08 -32.04 -0.27
C ASN A 138 2.06 -31.39 0.73
N ASN A 139 1.56 -30.71 1.77
CA ASN A 139 2.36 -29.97 2.73
C ASN A 139 1.92 -30.21 4.18
N ALA A 140 2.71 -31.03 4.91
CA ALA A 140 2.45 -31.38 6.30
C ALA A 140 2.56 -30.19 7.28
N ASP A 141 3.36 -29.17 6.94
CA ASP A 141 3.47 -27.96 7.78
C ASP A 141 2.17 -27.14 7.68
N LEU A 142 1.58 -27.04 6.48
CA LEU A 142 0.30 -26.37 6.28
C LEU A 142 -0.82 -27.11 6.99
N ALA A 143 -0.86 -28.44 6.85
CA ALA A 143 -1.82 -29.27 7.60
C ALA A 143 -1.71 -29.03 9.11
N SER A 144 -0.48 -29.00 9.64
CA SER A 144 -0.21 -28.75 11.06
C SER A 144 -0.56 -27.32 11.49
N LEU A 145 -0.37 -26.33 10.61
CA LEU A 145 -0.75 -24.95 10.85
C LEU A 145 -2.26 -24.81 11.00
N LEU A 146 -3.04 -25.40 10.09
CA LEU A 146 -4.50 -25.21 10.04
C LEU A 146 -5.26 -25.88 11.19
N THR A 147 -4.70 -26.94 11.78
CA THR A 147 -5.27 -27.63 12.95
C THR A 147 -4.52 -27.29 14.25
N GLY A 148 -3.50 -26.44 14.16
CA GLY A 148 -2.59 -26.12 15.26
C GLY A 148 -3.12 -25.04 16.20
N PRO A 149 -2.27 -24.51 17.09
CA PRO A 149 -2.60 -23.34 17.89
C PRO A 149 -2.74 -22.08 17.02
N ALA A 150 -3.48 -21.10 17.51
CA ALA A 150 -3.69 -19.82 16.81
C ALA A 150 -2.43 -18.93 16.75
N GLU A 151 -1.49 -19.14 17.66
CA GLU A 151 -0.28 -18.34 17.80
C GLU A 151 0.91 -19.22 18.23
N GLY A 152 2.10 -18.63 18.19
CA GLY A 152 3.32 -19.23 18.71
C GLY A 152 4.34 -19.63 17.63
N PRO A 153 5.44 -20.29 18.03
CA PRO A 153 6.60 -20.48 17.18
C PRO A 153 6.33 -21.25 15.90
N THR A 154 5.36 -22.17 15.90
CA THR A 154 4.96 -22.93 14.70
C THR A 154 4.34 -22.01 13.65
N VAL A 155 3.49 -21.06 14.07
CA VAL A 155 2.85 -20.08 13.18
C VAL A 155 3.89 -19.12 12.61
N GLU A 156 4.81 -18.63 13.45
CA GLU A 156 5.91 -17.76 13.05
C GLU A 156 6.87 -18.44 12.08
N ALA A 157 7.27 -19.68 12.36
CA ALA A 157 8.14 -20.46 11.50
C ALA A 157 7.49 -20.74 10.14
N PHE A 158 6.18 -21.02 10.13
CA PHE A 158 5.43 -21.21 8.88
C PHE A 158 5.43 -19.92 8.05
N ALA A 159 5.07 -18.79 8.65
CA ALA A 159 5.04 -17.50 7.96
C ALA A 159 6.41 -17.15 7.34
N GLN A 160 7.50 -17.39 8.06
CA GLN A 160 8.86 -17.15 7.56
C GLN A 160 9.26 -18.12 6.44
N LYS A 161 8.97 -19.42 6.61
CA LYS A 161 9.37 -20.46 5.65
C LYS A 161 8.63 -20.37 4.32
N TYR A 162 7.35 -20.04 4.37
CA TYR A 162 6.47 -20.03 3.20
C TYR A 162 6.18 -18.62 2.67
N SER A 163 6.78 -17.57 3.23
CA SER A 163 6.58 -16.18 2.79
C SER A 163 6.72 -16.04 1.27
N GLY A 164 5.73 -15.41 0.63
CA GLY A 164 5.66 -15.21 -0.81
C GLY A 164 5.20 -16.44 -1.60
N GLN A 165 5.01 -17.61 -0.98
CA GLN A 165 4.54 -18.82 -1.64
C GLN A 165 3.01 -18.94 -1.57
N LEU A 166 2.43 -19.70 -2.51
CA LEU A 166 1.00 -19.94 -2.54
C LEU A 166 0.61 -21.09 -1.60
N ILE A 167 -0.45 -20.87 -0.84
CA ILE A 167 -1.15 -21.89 -0.06
C ILE A 167 -2.60 -21.98 -0.53
N GLU A 168 -3.16 -23.17 -0.44
CA GLU A 168 -4.54 -23.48 -0.77
C GLU A 168 -5.20 -24.20 0.40
N PHE A 169 -6.35 -23.69 0.82
CA PHE A 169 -7.12 -24.26 1.93
C PHE A 169 -8.58 -23.81 1.88
N ASP A 170 -9.42 -24.60 2.54
CA ASP A 170 -10.81 -24.25 2.81
C ASP A 170 -10.90 -23.48 4.14
N GLY A 171 -11.70 -22.42 4.14
CA GLY A 171 -11.92 -21.57 5.30
C GLY A 171 -13.31 -20.96 5.33
N ALA A 172 -13.53 -20.08 6.31
CA ALA A 172 -14.77 -19.32 6.44
C ALA A 172 -14.50 -17.88 6.89
N ILE A 173 -15.35 -16.95 6.47
CA ILE A 173 -15.27 -15.56 6.91
C ILE A 173 -15.74 -15.47 8.37
N GLY A 174 -14.78 -15.29 9.28
CA GLY A 174 -15.04 -15.15 10.72
C GLY A 174 -15.36 -13.72 11.13
N ALA A 175 -14.80 -12.73 10.44
CA ALA A 175 -15.12 -11.32 10.64
C ALA A 175 -14.85 -10.52 9.36
N MET A 176 -15.59 -9.43 9.18
CA MET A 176 -15.40 -8.51 8.06
C MET A 176 -15.67 -7.08 8.52
N ASN A 177 -14.67 -6.23 8.42
CA ASN A 177 -14.77 -4.82 8.79
C ASN A 177 -14.29 -3.94 7.64
N ASN A 178 -14.79 -2.71 7.59
CA ASN A 178 -14.21 -1.70 6.72
C ASN A 178 -12.76 -1.43 7.12
N HIS A 179 -11.88 -1.37 6.12
CA HIS A 179 -10.49 -0.97 6.33
C HIS A 179 -10.45 0.51 6.67
N GLU A 180 -10.07 0.83 7.90
CA GLU A 180 -10.02 2.19 8.44
C GLU A 180 -11.33 2.99 8.20
N GLY A 181 -11.30 3.98 7.30
CA GLY A 181 -12.43 4.84 6.94
C GLY A 181 -13.02 4.56 5.56
N TYR A 182 -12.55 3.54 4.85
CA TYR A 182 -13.01 3.21 3.50
C TYR A 182 -14.31 2.42 3.56
N THR A 183 -15.29 2.77 2.72
CA THR A 183 -16.58 2.05 2.67
C THR A 183 -16.57 0.82 1.77
N THR A 184 -15.54 0.67 0.94
CA THR A 184 -15.43 -0.37 -0.11
C THR A 184 -14.17 -1.21 0.00
N ARG A 185 -13.35 -0.97 1.03
CA ARG A 185 -12.14 -1.74 1.35
C ARG A 185 -12.37 -2.41 2.68
N TYR A 186 -11.89 -3.62 2.83
CA TYR A 186 -12.20 -4.47 3.97
C TYR A 186 -10.96 -5.14 4.54
N ASP A 187 -11.01 -5.34 5.85
CA ASP A 187 -10.18 -6.30 6.54
C ASP A 187 -11.06 -7.54 6.82
N ILE A 188 -10.76 -8.63 6.11
CA ILE A 188 -11.53 -9.87 6.14
C ILE A 188 -10.72 -10.92 6.89
N LEU A 189 -11.27 -11.39 8.00
CA LEU A 189 -10.68 -12.46 8.80
C LEU A 189 -11.23 -13.79 8.31
N ILE A 190 -10.31 -14.70 7.97
CA ILE A 190 -10.61 -16.06 7.53
C ILE A 190 -10.15 -17.04 8.62
N VAL A 191 -11.05 -17.91 9.05
CA VAL A 191 -10.73 -19.06 9.92
C VAL A 191 -10.60 -20.32 9.07
N SER A 192 -9.81 -21.29 9.52
CA SER A 192 -9.68 -22.57 8.81
C SER A 192 -10.99 -23.38 8.89
N GLY A 193 -11.28 -24.16 7.85
CA GLY A 193 -12.46 -25.03 7.77
C GLY A 193 -13.79 -24.28 7.68
N ASP A 194 -14.88 -25.03 7.83
CA ASP A 194 -16.24 -24.50 7.69
C ASP A 194 -16.66 -23.62 8.88
N TYR A 195 -17.55 -22.67 8.61
CA TYR A 195 -18.08 -21.74 9.61
C TYR A 195 -18.80 -22.47 10.74
N SER A 196 -18.47 -22.10 11.98
CA SER A 196 -19.13 -22.60 13.17
C SER A 196 -19.14 -21.57 14.29
N GLU A 197 -20.31 -21.34 14.89
CA GLU A 197 -20.46 -20.47 16.05
C GLU A 197 -20.01 -21.14 17.36
N THR A 198 -19.85 -22.47 17.34
CA THR A 198 -19.68 -23.29 18.56
C THR A 198 -18.38 -24.07 18.60
N HIS A 199 -17.67 -24.14 17.49
CA HIS A 199 -16.44 -24.92 17.34
C HIS A 199 -15.37 -24.09 16.63
N SER A 200 -14.12 -24.22 17.06
CA SER A 200 -12.96 -23.70 16.34
C SER A 200 -12.23 -24.88 15.70
N ASN A 201 -11.88 -24.75 14.43
CA ASN A 201 -11.13 -25.76 13.68
C ASN A 201 -9.61 -25.71 13.97
N GLY A 202 -9.17 -24.73 14.77
CA GLY A 202 -7.76 -24.46 15.06
C GLY A 202 -7.13 -23.47 14.09
N GLY A 203 -5.80 -23.40 14.14
CA GLY A 203 -4.97 -22.55 13.28
C GLY A 203 -5.05 -21.05 13.57
N PRO A 204 -4.17 -20.27 12.91
CA PRO A 204 -4.11 -18.83 13.10
C PRO A 204 -5.33 -18.12 12.51
N SER A 205 -5.58 -16.89 12.95
CA SER A 205 -6.53 -16.00 12.29
C SER A 205 -5.89 -15.43 11.04
N PHE A 206 -6.28 -15.93 9.87
CA PHE A 206 -5.82 -15.38 8.60
C PHE A 206 -6.55 -14.07 8.30
N GLN A 207 -5.87 -13.16 7.61
CA GLN A 207 -6.48 -11.89 7.22
C GLN A 207 -6.10 -11.48 5.79
N PHE A 208 -7.12 -11.22 4.98
CA PHE A 208 -6.98 -10.34 3.82
C PHE A 208 -7.17 -8.91 4.29
N ARG A 209 -6.12 -8.10 4.17
CA ARG A 209 -6.10 -6.74 4.67
C ARG A 209 -6.24 -5.76 3.52
N ASP A 210 -7.04 -4.71 3.73
CA ASP A 210 -7.27 -3.67 2.75
C ASP A 210 -7.61 -4.26 1.36
N VAL A 211 -8.71 -5.00 1.26
CA VAL A 211 -9.16 -5.63 -0.01
C VAL A 211 -10.52 -5.13 -0.43
N ASN A 212 -10.72 -4.95 -1.73
CA ASN A 212 -12.03 -4.74 -2.35
C ASN A 212 -12.59 -6.08 -2.83
N ILE A 213 -13.86 -6.34 -2.50
CA ILE A 213 -14.55 -7.60 -2.82
C ILE A 213 -14.50 -7.89 -4.33
N THR A 214 -14.74 -6.88 -5.16
CA THR A 214 -14.88 -7.06 -6.62
C THR A 214 -13.54 -7.16 -7.33
N ASN A 215 -12.51 -6.44 -6.87
CA ASN A 215 -11.27 -6.28 -7.62
C ASN A 215 -10.08 -7.07 -7.06
N ASP A 216 -10.02 -7.31 -5.75
CA ASP A 216 -8.80 -7.86 -5.11
C ASP A 216 -8.98 -9.29 -4.61
N LEU A 217 -10.21 -9.74 -4.33
CA LEU A 217 -10.44 -11.11 -3.88
C LEU A 217 -10.32 -12.15 -5.00
N HIS A 218 -10.30 -11.70 -6.25
CA HIS A 218 -10.27 -12.56 -7.44
C HIS A 218 -11.33 -13.67 -7.34
N LEU A 219 -12.58 -13.24 -7.12
CA LEU A 219 -13.72 -14.15 -6.96
C LEU A 219 -13.94 -14.96 -8.25
N THR A 220 -14.09 -16.27 -8.11
CA THR A 220 -14.28 -17.22 -9.19
C THR A 220 -15.45 -18.16 -8.90
N GLY A 221 -15.95 -18.84 -9.93
CA GLY A 221 -17.10 -19.75 -9.81
C GLY A 221 -18.43 -19.00 -9.76
N ASP A 222 -19.36 -19.50 -8.95
CA ASP A 222 -20.65 -18.86 -8.71
C ASP A 222 -20.48 -17.73 -7.68
N VAL A 223 -20.29 -16.51 -8.18
CA VAL A 223 -20.00 -15.34 -7.34
C VAL A 223 -21.31 -14.78 -6.79
N PRO A 224 -21.54 -14.77 -5.47
CA PRO A 224 -22.77 -14.26 -4.90
C PRO A 224 -22.83 -12.72 -4.99
N ASP A 225 -24.05 -12.18 -4.94
CA ASP A 225 -24.29 -10.73 -4.86
C ASP A 225 -23.72 -10.11 -3.57
N THR A 226 -23.59 -10.92 -2.51
CA THR A 226 -23.09 -10.51 -1.20
C THR A 226 -22.11 -11.54 -0.67
N LEU A 227 -21.03 -11.04 -0.05
CA LEU A 227 -20.05 -11.83 0.69
C LEU A 227 -19.92 -11.25 2.10
N GLY A 228 -19.89 -12.09 3.13
CA GLY A 228 -19.88 -11.66 4.52
C GLY A 228 -19.57 -12.77 5.53
N VAL A 229 -19.67 -12.41 6.81
CA VAL A 229 -19.43 -13.33 7.92
C VAL A 229 -20.36 -14.52 7.83
N GLY A 230 -19.82 -15.73 7.96
CA GLY A 230 -20.57 -16.97 7.80
C GLY A 230 -20.32 -17.71 6.49
N ASP A 231 -19.83 -17.02 5.46
CA ASP A 231 -19.61 -17.65 4.15
C ASP A 231 -18.38 -18.56 4.18
N ASN A 232 -18.56 -19.78 3.68
CA ASN A 232 -17.48 -20.73 3.47
C ASN A 232 -16.79 -20.42 2.14
N VAL A 233 -15.46 -20.41 2.17
CA VAL A 233 -14.62 -20.03 1.04
C VAL A 233 -13.54 -21.07 0.80
N HIS A 234 -13.23 -21.27 -0.48
CA HIS A 234 -12.01 -21.93 -0.91
C HIS A 234 -11.00 -20.85 -1.32
N VAL A 235 -9.82 -20.88 -0.72
CA VAL A 235 -8.81 -19.81 -0.79
C VAL A 235 -7.52 -20.34 -1.41
N ILE A 236 -7.03 -19.64 -2.43
CA ILE A 236 -5.64 -19.69 -2.88
C ILE A 236 -5.03 -18.32 -2.62
N ALA A 237 -4.01 -18.26 -1.78
CA ALA A 237 -3.43 -17.00 -1.35
C ALA A 237 -1.92 -17.10 -1.14
N ARG A 238 -1.24 -15.97 -1.30
CA ARG A 238 0.17 -15.83 -1.04
C ARG A 238 0.39 -15.56 0.45
N VAL A 239 1.33 -16.29 1.06
CA VAL A 239 1.71 -16.12 2.45
C VAL A 239 2.41 -14.75 2.62
N GLY A 240 1.83 -13.90 3.45
CA GLY A 240 2.39 -12.60 3.81
C GLY A 240 3.25 -12.68 5.07
N SER A 241 3.00 -11.75 5.99
CA SER A 241 3.67 -11.63 7.28
C SER A 241 2.70 -11.79 8.46
N LEU A 242 3.25 -11.85 9.67
CA LEU A 242 2.45 -11.75 10.90
C LEU A 242 2.39 -10.29 11.37
N ASP A 243 1.20 -9.84 11.74
CA ASP A 243 0.96 -8.58 12.43
C ASP A 243 0.19 -8.84 13.73
N GLY A 244 0.94 -8.94 14.84
CA GLY A 244 0.41 -9.44 16.10
C GLY A 244 -0.09 -10.89 15.96
N GLN A 245 -1.38 -11.10 16.17
CA GLN A 245 -2.03 -12.41 16.06
C GLN A 245 -2.67 -12.66 14.68
N LEU A 246 -2.53 -11.72 13.74
CA LEU A 246 -3.11 -11.82 12.41
C LEU A 246 -2.07 -12.34 11.43
N PHE A 247 -2.43 -13.43 10.75
CA PHE A 247 -1.63 -14.02 9.67
C PHE A 247 -2.06 -13.41 8.34
N LEU A 248 -1.27 -12.49 7.82
CA LEU A 248 -1.61 -11.77 6.60
C LEU A 248 -1.43 -12.66 5.38
N LEU A 249 -2.43 -12.63 4.51
CA LEU A 249 -2.43 -13.30 3.23
C LEU A 249 -2.78 -12.30 2.12
N GLU A 250 -2.22 -12.50 0.93
CA GLU A 250 -2.64 -11.79 -0.27
C GLU A 250 -3.50 -12.74 -1.12
N PRO A 251 -4.78 -12.42 -1.37
CA PRO A 251 -5.66 -13.28 -2.16
C PRO A 251 -5.22 -13.34 -3.61
N VAL A 252 -5.10 -14.56 -4.14
CA VAL A 252 -4.82 -14.83 -5.57
C VAL A 252 -6.06 -15.36 -6.27
N GLN A 253 -6.81 -16.22 -5.59
CA GLN A 253 -8.11 -16.70 -6.03
C GLN A 253 -8.96 -17.03 -4.81
N THR A 254 -10.22 -16.63 -4.85
CA THR A 254 -11.21 -17.00 -3.83
C THR A 254 -12.47 -17.51 -4.52
N SER A 255 -13.13 -18.52 -3.96
CA SER A 255 -14.45 -18.95 -4.42
C SER A 255 -15.33 -19.28 -3.21
N VAL A 256 -16.64 -19.07 -3.36
CA VAL A 256 -17.62 -19.39 -2.32
C VAL A 256 -18.07 -20.84 -2.49
N ARG A 257 -18.29 -21.56 -1.38
CA ARG A 257 -18.61 -22.99 -1.36
C ARG A 257 -20.03 -23.28 -0.91
#